data_AF-A0A523JLC9-F1
#
_entry.id   AF-A0A523JLC9-F1
#
_cell.length_a   1.000
_cell.length_b   1.000
_cell.length_c   1.000
_cell.angle_alpha   90.00
_cell.angle_beta   90.00
_cell.angle_gamma   90.00
#
_symmetry.space_group_name_H-M   'P 1'
#
loop_
_entity.id
_entity.type
_entity.pdbx_description
1 polymer ?
#
loop_
_entity_poly.entity_id
_entity_poly.type
_entity_poly.pdbx_seq_one_letter_code
_entity_poly.pdbx_strand_id
1 'polypeptide(L)' 'GGVETLIEHRASIEGPRTLAPENMLRISVGIENIDDLLGDLEQALG' A
#
# COMPACT_ATOMS: atom_id res chain seq x y z
N GLY A 1 6.83 -3.99 7.85
CA GLY A 1 7.96 -3.05 7.89
C GLY A 1 9.25 -3.79 7.68
N GLY A 2 9.45 -4.33 6.48
CA GLY A 2 10.76 -4.78 6.01
C GLY A 2 11.50 -3.61 5.34
N VAL A 3 12.58 -3.92 4.62
CA VAL A 3 13.30 -2.91 3.84
C VAL A 3 12.56 -2.47 2.59
N GLU A 4 11.72 -3.34 2.04
CA GLU A 4 10.89 -3.07 0.86
C GLU A 4 9.53 -2.47 1.24
N THR A 5 9.02 -1.60 0.38
CA THR A 5 7.66 -1.05 0.45
C THR A 5 6.64 -2.11 0.06
N LEU A 6 5.58 -2.19 0.85
CA LEU A 6 4.44 -3.08 0.59
C LEU A 6 3.14 -2.27 0.61
N ILE A 7 2.27 -2.54 -0.35
CA ILE A 7 0.92 -2.00 -0.43
C ILE A 7 -0.08 -3.16 -0.40
N GLU A 8 -1.13 -3.01 0.40
CA GLU A 8 -2.20 -3.99 0.45
C GLU A 8 -3.58 -3.34 0.49
N HIS A 9 -4.53 -3.96 -0.22
CA HIS A 9 -5.95 -3.67 -0.07
C HIS A 9 -6.52 -4.53 1.06
N ARG A 10 -6.70 -3.94 2.25
CA ARG A 10 -7.02 -4.67 3.48
C ARG A 10 -8.34 -5.44 3.36
N ALA A 11 -9.37 -4.80 2.82
CA ALA A 11 -10.69 -5.40 2.69
C ALA A 11 -10.68 -6.69 1.83
N SER A 12 -9.89 -6.72 0.75
CA SER A 12 -9.74 -7.92 -0.10
C SER A 12 -9.04 -9.10 0.58
N ILE A 13 -8.20 -8.86 1.59
CA ILE A 13 -7.36 -9.91 2.19
C ILE A 13 -8.00 -10.48 3.47
N GLU A 14 -8.67 -9.63 4.25
CA GLU A 14 -9.30 -10.03 5.51
C GLU A 14 -10.61 -10.81 5.34
N GLY A 15 -11.21 -10.74 4.14
CA GLY A 15 -12.38 -11.51 3.77
C GLY A 15 -13.71 -10.97 4.32
N PRO A 16 -14.78 -11.80 4.32
CA PRO A 16 -16.16 -11.32 4.49
C PRO A 16 -16.52 -10.66 5.83
N ARG A 17 -15.65 -10.76 6.83
CA ARG A 17 -15.83 -10.13 8.15
C ARG A 17 -14.91 -8.93 8.37
N THR A 18 -14.24 -8.46 7.31
CA THR A 18 -13.37 -7.29 7.40
C THR A 18 -14.15 -6.07 7.89
N LEU A 19 -13.49 -5.27 8.70
CA LEU A 19 -13.96 -3.96 9.12
C LEU A 19 -13.22 -2.84 8.37
N ALA A 20 -12.27 -3.19 7.50
CA ALA A 20 -11.57 -2.23 6.68
C ALA A 20 -12.53 -1.65 5.63
N PRO A 21 -12.53 -0.32 5.41
CA PRO A 21 -13.27 0.27 4.31
C PRO A 21 -12.84 -0.28 2.95
N GLU A 22 -13.78 -0.39 2.01
CA GLU A 22 -13.56 -0.97 0.68
C GLU A 22 -12.60 -0.17 -0.21
N ASN A 23 -12.33 1.09 0.14
CA ASN A 23 -11.37 1.94 -0.58
C ASN A 23 -10.08 2.17 0.23
N MET A 24 -9.84 1.37 1.29
CA MET A 24 -8.66 1.52 2.14
C MET A 24 -7.47 0.72 1.60
N LEU A 25 -6.44 1.44 1.16
CA LEU A 25 -5.09 0.87 1.00
C LEU A 25 -4.28 1.09 2.29
N ARG A 26 -3.50 0.08 2.69
CA ARG A 26 -2.48 0.20 3.73
C ARG A 26 -1.10 0.10 3.08
N ILE A 27 -0.24 1.05 3.42
CA ILE A 27 1.14 1.10 2.91
C ILE A 27 2.10 0.93 4.09
N SER A 28 3.01 -0.05 3.99
CA SER A 28 4.19 -0.16 4.85
C SER A 28 5.37 0.37 4.06
N VAL A 29 5.75 1.62 4.30
CA VAL A 29 6.89 2.26 3.61
C VAL A 29 8.20 1.60 4.03
N GLY A 30 9.02 1.26 3.05
CA GLY A 30 10.37 0.71 3.20
C GLY A 30 11.43 1.81 3.34
N ILE A 31 12.66 1.51 2.93
CA ILE A 31 13.81 2.43 2.98
C ILE A 31 14.45 2.62 1.60
N GLU A 32 13.67 2.51 0.53
CA GLU A 32 14.10 2.79 -0.84
C GLU A 32 14.41 4.27 -1.05
N ASN A 33 14.94 4.60 -2.24
CA ASN A 33 15.07 6.00 -2.62
C ASN A 33 13.68 6.64 -2.69
N ILE A 34 13.55 7.82 -2.06
CA ILE A 34 12.28 8.53 -1.97
C ILE A 34 11.74 8.95 -3.36
N ASP A 35 12.62 9.27 -4.31
CA ASP A 35 12.21 9.71 -5.64
C ASP A 35 11.60 8.55 -6.44
N ASP A 36 12.16 7.35 -6.30
CA ASP A 36 11.64 6.13 -6.94
C ASP A 36 10.27 5.77 -6.34
N LEU A 37 10.15 5.81 -5.00
CA LEU A 37 8.90 5.52 -4.30
C LEU A 37 7.77 6.48 -4.68
N LEU A 38 8.08 7.78 -4.76
CA LEU A 38 7.12 8.79 -5.20
C LEU A 38 6.73 8.57 -6.67
N GLY A 39 7.71 8.29 -7.54
CA GLY A 39 7.46 8.02 -8.95
C GLY A 39 6.53 6.82 -9.17
N ASP A 40 6.74 5.73 -8.42
CA ASP A 40 5.88 4.55 -8.48
C ASP A 40 4.44 4.85 -8.02
N LEU A 41 4.28 5.60 -6.93
CA LEU A 41 2.96 5.99 -6.42
C LEU A 41 2.23 6.96 -7.34
N GLU A 42 2.93 7.95 -7.91
CA GLU A 42 2.36 8.88 -8.89
C GLU A 42 1.94 8.14 -10.17
N GLN A 43 2.75 7.23 -10.68
CA GLN A 43 2.38 6.41 -11.84
C GLN A 43 1.16 5.53 -11.55
N ALA A 44 1.03 4.99 -10.33
CA ALA A 44 -0.05 4.08 -9.98
C ALA A 44 -1.38 4.79 -9.68
N LEU A 45 -1.34 6.02 -9.15
CA LEU A 45 -2.52 6.73 -8.63
C LEU A 45 -2.89 8.00 -9.42
N GLY A 46 -2.00 8.50 -10.28
CA GLY A 46 -2.17 9.69 -11.10
C GLY A 46 -3.01 9.50 -12.36
#